data_AF-A0A2D6V067-F1
#
_entry.id   AF-A0A2D6V067-F1
#
_cell.length_a   1.000
_cell.length_b   1.000
_cell.length_c   1.000
_cell.angle_alpha   90.00
_cell.angle_beta   90.00
_cell.angle_gamma   90.00
#
_symmetry.space_group_name_H-M   'P 1'
#
loop_
_entity.id
_entity.type
_entity.pdbx_description
1 polymer ?
#
loop_
_entity_poly.entity_id
_entity_poly.type
_entity_poly.pdbx_seq_one_letter_code
_entity_poly.pdbx_strand_id
1 'polypeptide(L)'
;LLDPKIRRLPVNPATYAKAPKDFPNPFKDKTIGAAVKFDLALSKGRYNVINSLFDVMITYRLDDLREAIRAIQKAEAKLVGKSNSEASNLIAEARALVNEVPVSEAQASESDFNKIFKKKRKKATTKVTGRQAELESEWDSMVMANYAKAKELADKAYSML
;
A
#
# COMPACT_ATOMS: atom_id res chain seq x y z
N LEU A 1 15.61 12.93 -21.47
CA LEU A 1 14.29 12.24 -21.50
C LEU A 1 14.24 11.16 -22.57
N LEU A 2 14.64 11.48 -23.81
CA LEU A 2 14.63 10.56 -24.96
C LEU A 2 15.83 9.59 -25.01
N ASP A 3 16.79 9.73 -24.09
CA ASP A 3 17.93 8.82 -23.97
C ASP A 3 17.42 7.37 -23.75
N PRO A 4 17.95 6.37 -24.49
CA PRO A 4 17.55 4.97 -24.35
C PRO A 4 17.70 4.37 -22.94
N LYS A 5 18.57 4.93 -22.09
CA LYS A 5 18.71 4.54 -20.68
C LYS A 5 17.67 5.19 -19.76
N ILE A 6 16.99 6.25 -20.19
CA ILE A 6 15.98 6.99 -19.41
C ILE A 6 14.57 6.63 -19.88
N ARG A 7 14.30 6.71 -21.20
CA ARG A 7 13.01 6.44 -21.87
C ARG A 7 11.77 7.00 -21.17
N ARG A 8 11.86 8.20 -20.59
CA ARG A 8 10.69 8.90 -20.04
C ARG A 8 9.91 9.53 -21.19
N LEU A 9 8.59 9.30 -21.22
CA LEU A 9 7.68 9.96 -22.16
C LEU A 9 7.54 11.45 -21.77
N PRO A 10 8.03 12.41 -22.58
CA PRO A 10 7.87 13.83 -22.27
C PRO A 10 6.40 14.24 -22.26
N VAL A 11 6.02 15.16 -21.36
CA VAL A 11 4.66 15.72 -21.33
C VAL A 11 4.43 16.81 -22.38
N ASN A 12 5.51 17.47 -22.85
CA ASN A 12 5.43 18.46 -23.92
C ASN A 12 5.46 17.75 -25.30
N PRO A 13 4.38 17.84 -26.11
CA PRO A 13 4.30 17.19 -27.42
C PRO A 13 5.41 17.61 -28.39
N ALA A 14 5.90 18.85 -28.30
CA ALA A 14 6.95 19.36 -29.18
C ALA A 14 8.27 18.59 -29.03
N THR A 15 8.50 17.97 -27.87
CA THR A 15 9.72 17.18 -27.59
C THR A 15 9.83 15.96 -28.51
N TYR A 16 8.69 15.42 -28.96
CA TYR A 16 8.66 14.22 -29.79
C TYR A 16 9.12 14.46 -31.22
N ALA A 17 9.28 15.71 -31.66
CA ALA A 17 9.92 16.03 -32.94
C ALA A 17 11.40 15.57 -32.98
N LYS A 18 12.02 15.40 -31.81
CA LYS A 18 13.40 14.92 -31.65
C LYS A 18 13.49 13.46 -31.21
N ALA A 19 12.36 12.76 -31.13
CA ALA A 19 12.32 11.39 -30.63
C ALA A 19 12.84 10.39 -31.69
N PRO A 20 13.53 9.32 -31.29
CA PRO A 20 13.87 8.21 -32.18
C PRO A 20 12.63 7.65 -32.89
N LYS A 21 12.82 7.06 -34.08
CA LYS A 21 11.72 6.57 -34.94
C LYS A 21 10.80 5.55 -34.26
N ASP A 22 11.35 4.77 -33.34
CA ASP A 22 10.71 3.71 -32.56
C ASP A 22 10.26 4.17 -31.16
N PHE A 23 10.45 5.45 -30.81
CA PHE A 23 10.10 5.97 -29.50
C PHE A 23 8.57 6.11 -29.36
N PRO A 24 7.94 5.54 -28.31
CA PRO A 24 6.49 5.62 -28.14
C PRO A 24 6.01 7.07 -28.03
N ASN A 25 4.91 7.41 -28.71
CA ASN A 25 4.32 8.75 -28.68
C ASN A 25 2.85 8.70 -28.24
N PRO A 26 2.53 9.03 -26.97
CA PRO A 26 1.17 8.92 -26.42
C PRO A 26 0.16 9.91 -27.04
N PHE A 27 0.63 10.90 -27.79
CA PHE A 27 -0.23 11.86 -28.50
C PHE A 27 -0.67 11.36 -29.88
N LYS A 28 0.03 10.38 -30.45
CA LYS A 28 -0.29 9.77 -31.75
C LYS A 28 -0.83 8.36 -31.59
N ASP A 29 -0.29 7.61 -30.64
CA ASP A 29 -0.69 6.24 -30.37
C ASP A 29 -1.61 6.19 -29.14
N LYS A 30 -2.91 6.04 -29.42
CA LYS A 30 -3.96 5.92 -28.40
C LYS A 30 -3.89 4.61 -27.62
N THR A 31 -3.14 3.61 -28.11
CA THR A 31 -3.00 2.32 -27.43
C THR A 31 -2.08 2.37 -26.21
N ILE A 32 -1.14 3.32 -26.17
CA ILE A 32 -0.20 3.52 -25.05
C ILE A 32 -0.95 3.80 -23.74
N GLY A 33 -1.99 4.62 -23.78
CA GLY A 33 -2.87 4.87 -22.63
C GLY A 33 -3.88 3.75 -22.41
N ALA A 34 -4.40 3.16 -23.49
CA ALA A 34 -5.44 2.11 -23.41
C ALA A 34 -4.95 0.79 -22.81
N ALA A 35 -3.64 0.49 -22.91
CA ALA A 35 -3.03 -0.65 -22.25
C ALA A 35 -3.11 -0.56 -20.71
N VAL A 36 -3.21 0.66 -20.17
CA VAL A 36 -3.36 0.91 -18.74
C VAL A 36 -4.85 0.97 -18.42
N LYS A 37 -5.40 -0.06 -17.79
CA LYS A 37 -6.77 -0.06 -17.24
C LYS A 37 -6.86 0.84 -16.00
N PHE A 38 -6.55 2.12 -16.15
CA PHE A 38 -6.58 3.11 -15.07
C PHE A 38 -7.93 3.82 -15.03
N ASP A 39 -8.64 3.66 -13.92
CA ASP A 39 -9.86 4.41 -13.64
C ASP A 39 -9.53 5.70 -12.89
N LEU A 40 -9.56 6.82 -13.62
CA LEU A 40 -9.31 8.15 -13.07
C LEU A 40 -10.38 8.58 -12.06
N ALA A 41 -11.64 8.22 -12.29
CA ALA A 41 -12.74 8.61 -11.41
C ALA A 41 -12.62 7.87 -10.08
N LEU A 42 -12.33 6.57 -10.14
CA LEU A 42 -12.08 5.74 -8.96
C LEU A 42 -10.88 6.25 -8.16
N SER A 43 -9.74 6.49 -8.84
CA SER A 43 -8.53 6.99 -8.18
C SER A 43 -8.76 8.34 -7.49
N LYS A 44 -9.46 9.27 -8.16
CA LYS A 44 -9.83 10.56 -7.55
C LYS A 44 -10.79 10.37 -6.38
N GLY A 45 -11.79 9.51 -6.53
CA GLY A 45 -12.80 9.24 -5.50
C GLY A 45 -12.19 8.72 -4.21
N ARG A 46 -11.20 7.81 -4.31
CA ARG A 46 -10.52 7.17 -3.17
C ARG A 46 -9.31 7.95 -2.64
N TYR A 47 -8.99 9.12 -3.18
CA TYR A 47 -7.71 9.77 -2.90
C TYR A 47 -7.48 10.04 -1.40
N ASN A 48 -8.48 10.57 -0.69
CA ASN A 48 -8.28 10.94 0.72
C ASN A 48 -8.27 9.72 1.67
N VAL A 49 -9.16 8.74 1.45
CA VAL A 49 -9.18 7.52 2.27
C VAL A 49 -7.87 6.74 2.12
N ILE A 50 -7.33 6.62 0.90
CA ILE A 50 -6.07 5.92 0.64
C ILE A 50 -4.88 6.62 1.31
N ASN A 51 -4.84 7.95 1.29
CA ASN A 51 -3.79 8.69 2.01
C ASN A 51 -3.87 8.49 3.53
N SER A 52 -5.08 8.46 4.10
CA SER A 52 -5.27 8.20 5.53
C SER A 52 -4.86 6.76 5.90
N LEU A 53 -5.24 5.77 5.09
CA LEU A 53 -4.80 4.38 5.26
C LEU A 53 -3.28 4.25 5.21
N PHE A 54 -2.63 4.89 4.23
CA PHE A 54 -1.16 4.88 4.14
C PHE A 54 -0.52 5.45 5.40
N ASP A 55 -1.05 6.56 5.90
CA ASP A 55 -0.54 7.18 7.11
C ASP A 55 -0.69 6.29 8.34
N VAL A 56 -1.88 5.72 8.56
CA VAL A 56 -2.15 4.85 9.72
C VAL A 56 -1.39 3.53 9.63
N MET A 57 -1.46 2.85 8.49
CA MET A 57 -0.90 1.50 8.33
C MET A 57 0.62 1.49 8.15
N ILE A 58 1.19 2.55 7.55
CA ILE A 58 2.61 2.58 7.16
C ILE A 58 3.34 3.71 7.85
N THR A 59 2.92 4.97 7.69
CA THR A 59 3.71 6.11 8.20
C THR A 59 3.83 6.08 9.72
N TYR A 60 2.73 5.93 10.45
CA TYR A 60 2.71 5.99 11.92
C TYR A 60 3.19 4.69 12.57
N ARG A 61 3.05 3.56 11.86
CA ARG A 61 3.36 2.21 12.35
C ARG A 61 4.54 1.57 11.62
N LEU A 62 5.43 2.39 11.04
CA LEU A 62 6.52 1.89 10.19
C LEU A 62 7.42 0.91 10.93
N ASP A 63 7.75 1.20 12.19
CA ASP A 63 8.64 0.36 12.98
C ASP A 63 7.96 -0.96 13.38
N ASP A 64 6.71 -0.91 13.86
CA ASP A 64 5.90 -2.10 14.17
C ASP A 64 5.74 -3.00 12.92
N LEU A 65 5.40 -2.41 11.77
CA LEU A 65 5.28 -3.09 10.49
C LEU A 65 6.61 -3.76 10.07
N ARG A 66 7.74 -3.04 10.22
CA ARG A 66 9.07 -3.56 9.90
C ARG A 66 9.43 -4.76 10.76
N GLU A 67 9.11 -4.71 12.06
CA GLU A 67 9.37 -5.82 12.96
C GLU A 67 8.54 -7.05 12.60
N ALA A 68 7.24 -6.88 12.36
CA ALA A 68 6.34 -7.97 11.95
C ALA A 68 6.80 -8.60 10.63
N ILE A 69 7.06 -7.79 9.59
CA ILE A 69 7.55 -8.28 8.29
C ILE A 69 8.91 -8.99 8.44
N ARG A 70 9.83 -8.45 9.25
CA ARG A 70 11.12 -9.09 9.48
C ARG A 70 10.97 -10.46 10.15
N ALA A 71 10.09 -10.58 11.14
CA ALA A 71 9.82 -11.86 11.80
C ALA A 71 9.26 -12.89 10.81
N ILE A 72 8.28 -12.47 9.99
CA ILE A 72 7.69 -13.30 8.94
C ILE A 72 8.78 -13.79 7.96
N GLN A 73 9.60 -12.88 7.44
CA GLN A 73 10.67 -13.22 6.48
C GLN A 73 11.71 -14.17 7.08
N LYS A 74 12.05 -14.04 8.37
CA LYS A 74 12.95 -14.98 9.05
C LYS A 74 12.33 -16.37 9.15
N ALA A 75 11.04 -16.47 9.49
CA ALA A 75 10.33 -17.74 9.55
C ALA A 75 10.22 -18.39 8.16
N GLU A 76 9.86 -17.61 7.12
CA GLU A 76 9.84 -18.05 5.72
C GLU A 76 11.20 -18.61 5.28
N ALA A 77 12.28 -17.87 5.55
CA ALA A 77 13.63 -18.31 5.20
C ALA A 77 14.03 -19.61 5.91
N LYS A 78 13.65 -19.78 7.18
CA LYS A 78 13.96 -20.98 7.97
C LYS A 78 13.13 -22.19 7.56
N LEU A 79 11.93 -21.98 6.98
CA LEU A 79 11.05 -23.03 6.46
C LEU A 79 11.56 -23.63 5.16
N VAL A 80 12.38 -22.91 4.38
CA VAL A 80 12.90 -23.39 3.09
C VAL A 80 13.57 -24.77 3.25
N GLY A 81 13.12 -25.73 2.46
CA GLY A 81 13.63 -27.11 2.49
C GLY A 81 13.10 -27.97 3.65
N LYS A 82 12.16 -27.46 4.44
CA LYS A 82 11.49 -28.18 5.54
C LYS A 82 10.01 -28.35 5.25
N SER A 83 9.42 -29.42 5.77
CA SER A 83 7.98 -29.65 5.73
C SER A 83 7.41 -29.58 7.14
N ASN A 84 6.78 -28.45 7.47
CA ASN A 84 6.03 -28.26 8.71
C ASN A 84 4.75 -27.47 8.39
N SER A 85 3.61 -28.16 8.33
CA SER A 85 2.33 -27.57 7.96
C SER A 85 1.83 -26.54 8.98
N GLU A 86 2.08 -26.76 10.28
CA GLU A 86 1.69 -25.80 11.32
C GLU A 86 2.49 -24.50 11.18
N ALA A 87 3.82 -24.58 11.03
CA ALA A 87 4.65 -23.40 10.82
C ALA A 87 4.27 -22.64 9.54
N SER A 88 3.97 -23.37 8.45
CA SER A 88 3.50 -22.76 7.19
C SER A 88 2.17 -22.01 7.37
N ASN A 89 1.22 -22.58 8.11
CA ASN A 89 -0.08 -21.95 8.36
C ASN A 89 0.07 -20.68 9.22
N LEU A 90 0.91 -20.73 10.26
CA LEU A 90 1.19 -19.57 11.11
C LEU A 90 1.83 -18.41 10.31
N ILE A 91 2.77 -18.72 9.40
CA ILE A 91 3.37 -17.72 8.50
C ILE A 91 2.33 -17.11 7.56
N ALA A 92 1.45 -17.93 6.99
CA ALA A 92 0.38 -17.46 6.10
C ALA A 92 -0.62 -16.55 6.84
N GLU A 93 -1.00 -16.90 8.07
CA GLU A 93 -1.87 -16.08 8.92
C GLU A 93 -1.18 -14.76 9.29
N ALA A 94 0.11 -14.79 9.66
CA ALA A 94 0.88 -13.57 9.92
C ALA A 94 0.93 -12.64 8.70
N ARG A 95 1.09 -13.19 7.48
CA ARG A 95 1.01 -12.43 6.23
C ARG A 95 -0.38 -11.84 6.01
N ALA A 96 -1.44 -12.59 6.31
CA ALA A 96 -2.81 -12.10 6.16
C ALA A 96 -3.07 -10.91 7.08
N LEU A 97 -2.69 -11.01 8.37
CA LEU A 97 -2.86 -9.94 9.36
C LEU A 97 -2.15 -8.64 8.96
N VAL A 98 -0.92 -8.71 8.46
CA VAL A 98 -0.17 -7.52 8.01
C VAL A 98 -0.81 -6.87 6.77
N ASN A 99 -1.46 -7.66 5.92
CA ASN A 99 -2.10 -7.18 4.69
C ASN A 99 -3.58 -6.81 4.87
N GLU A 100 -4.12 -6.97 6.08
CA GLU A 100 -5.53 -6.68 6.34
C GLU A 100 -5.77 -5.17 6.32
N VAL A 101 -6.76 -4.74 5.54
CA VAL A 101 -7.12 -3.33 5.38
C VAL A 101 -8.41 -3.06 6.15
N PRO A 102 -8.49 -2.02 7.00
CA PRO A 102 -9.64 -1.77 7.88
C PRO A 102 -10.86 -1.17 7.15
N VAL A 103 -10.87 -1.19 5.82
CA VAL A 103 -11.99 -0.71 5.00
C VAL A 103 -12.19 -1.63 3.81
N SER A 104 -13.46 -1.82 3.42
CA SER A 104 -13.79 -2.54 2.20
C SER A 104 -13.62 -1.68 0.95
N GLU A 105 -13.55 -2.34 -0.20
CA GLU A 105 -13.52 -1.65 -1.49
C GLU A 105 -14.76 -0.77 -1.72
N ALA A 106 -15.95 -1.28 -1.38
CA ALA A 106 -17.21 -0.58 -1.53
C ALA A 106 -17.24 0.69 -0.66
N GLN A 107 -16.91 0.54 0.63
CA GLN A 107 -16.84 1.65 1.58
C GLN A 107 -15.83 2.71 1.15
N ALA A 108 -14.65 2.29 0.71
CA ALA A 108 -13.63 3.20 0.20
C ALA A 108 -14.09 3.97 -1.06
N SER A 109 -15.14 3.51 -1.75
CA SER A 109 -15.71 4.17 -2.93
C SER A 109 -16.89 5.10 -2.63
N GLU A 110 -17.39 5.09 -1.39
CA GLU A 110 -18.50 5.95 -0.99
C GLU A 110 -18.05 7.40 -0.88
N SER A 111 -18.78 8.31 -1.55
CA SER A 111 -18.42 9.72 -1.58
C SER A 111 -18.44 10.35 -0.19
N ASP A 112 -19.45 10.03 0.63
CA ASP A 112 -19.60 10.62 1.95
C ASP A 112 -18.57 10.08 2.95
N PHE A 113 -18.19 8.82 2.81
CA PHE A 113 -17.07 8.25 3.57
C PHE A 113 -15.75 8.95 3.24
N ASN A 114 -15.44 9.13 1.94
CA ASN A 114 -14.22 9.83 1.52
C ASN A 114 -14.16 11.28 1.99
N LYS A 115 -15.32 11.95 2.09
CA LYS A 115 -15.41 13.33 2.61
C LYS A 115 -15.07 13.42 4.09
N ILE A 116 -14.99 12.33 4.85
CA ILE A 116 -14.57 12.36 6.25
C ILE A 116 -13.10 12.78 6.35
N PHE A 117 -12.25 12.31 5.43
CA PHE A 117 -10.79 12.50 5.46
C PHE A 117 -10.37 13.85 4.87
N LYS A 118 -10.61 14.94 5.59
CA LYS A 118 -10.31 16.31 5.11
C LYS A 118 -8.98 16.84 5.63
N LYS A 119 -8.55 16.43 6.82
CA LYS A 119 -7.38 17.00 7.50
C LYS A 119 -6.13 16.19 7.18
N LYS A 120 -5.14 16.86 6.59
CA LYS A 120 -3.80 16.29 6.38
C LYS A 120 -2.87 16.68 7.53
N ARG A 121 -2.20 15.71 8.14
CA ARG A 121 -1.17 15.97 9.18
C ARG A 121 0.13 16.40 8.50
N LYS A 122 0.37 17.72 8.38
CA LYS A 122 1.62 18.27 7.83
C LYS A 122 2.78 18.30 8.84
N LYS A 123 2.47 18.20 10.12
CA LYS A 123 3.40 18.18 11.26
C LYS A 123 2.87 17.20 12.30
N ALA A 124 3.75 16.57 13.07
CA ALA A 124 3.38 15.62 14.13
C ALA A 124 2.39 16.22 15.16
N THR A 125 2.49 17.52 15.43
CA THR A 125 1.59 18.24 16.36
C THR A 125 0.21 18.59 15.77
N THR A 126 -0.04 18.27 14.50
CA THR A 126 -1.33 18.58 13.86
C THR A 126 -2.41 17.65 14.40
N LYS A 127 -3.35 18.22 15.17
CA LYS A 127 -4.51 17.48 15.65
C LYS A 127 -5.53 17.25 14.52
N VAL A 128 -6.02 16.03 14.45
CA VAL A 128 -7.22 15.63 13.70
C VAL A 128 -8.32 15.41 14.74
N THR A 129 -9.54 15.84 14.46
CA THR A 129 -10.67 15.80 15.41
C THR A 129 -11.95 15.31 14.73
N GLY A 130 -12.96 14.99 15.53
CA GLY A 130 -14.26 14.51 15.05
C GLY A 130 -14.17 13.16 14.36
N ARG A 131 -15.06 12.93 13.39
CA ARG A 131 -15.26 11.61 12.76
C ARG A 131 -13.99 11.03 12.10
N GLN A 132 -13.13 11.88 11.55
CA GLN A 132 -11.85 11.41 10.97
C GLN A 132 -10.94 10.82 12.06
N ALA A 133 -10.86 11.47 13.23
CA ALA A 133 -10.00 10.99 14.32
C ALA A 133 -10.53 9.69 14.92
N GLU A 134 -11.86 9.55 15.04
CA GLU A 134 -12.50 8.32 15.51
C GLU A 134 -12.13 7.13 14.61
N LEU A 135 -12.39 7.25 13.30
CA LEU A 135 -12.07 6.18 12.35
C LEU A 135 -10.58 5.87 12.30
N GLU A 136 -9.72 6.89 12.23
CA GLU A 136 -8.28 6.67 12.22
C GLU A 136 -7.78 6.00 13.50
N SER A 137 -8.40 6.28 14.66
CA SER A 137 -8.04 5.62 15.93
C SER A 137 -8.51 4.17 15.99
N GLU A 138 -9.69 3.86 15.43
CA GLU A 138 -10.19 2.48 15.29
C GLU A 138 -9.25 1.67 14.40
N TRP A 139 -8.87 2.23 13.24
CA TRP A 139 -7.92 1.61 12.31
C TRP A 139 -6.56 1.40 12.94
N ASP A 140 -6.04 2.41 13.64
CA ASP A 140 -4.75 2.34 14.30
C ASP A 140 -4.70 1.22 15.35
N SER A 141 -5.77 1.07 16.13
CA SER A 141 -5.89 0.01 17.14
C SER A 141 -5.89 -1.38 16.49
N MET A 142 -6.64 -1.55 15.40
CA MET A 142 -6.66 -2.80 14.63
C MET A 142 -5.28 -3.12 14.04
N VAL A 143 -4.64 -2.15 13.40
CA VAL A 143 -3.33 -2.30 12.75
C VAL A 143 -2.26 -2.68 13.77
N MET A 144 -2.22 -2.01 14.92
CA MET A 144 -1.28 -2.35 16.00
C MET A 144 -1.50 -3.79 16.50
N ALA A 145 -2.75 -4.18 16.74
CA ALA A 145 -3.07 -5.53 17.19
C ALA A 145 -2.65 -6.59 16.15
N ASN A 146 -2.92 -6.32 14.87
CA ASN A 146 -2.56 -7.20 13.76
C ASN A 146 -1.04 -7.36 13.62
N TYR A 147 -0.27 -6.27 13.69
CA TYR A 147 1.19 -6.35 13.57
C TYR A 147 1.82 -7.08 14.75
N ALA A 148 1.35 -6.81 15.98
CA ALA A 148 1.80 -7.52 17.17
C ALA A 148 1.50 -9.02 17.06
N LYS A 149 0.29 -9.39 16.64
CA LYS A 149 -0.11 -10.79 16.49
C LYS A 149 0.65 -11.48 15.36
N ALA A 150 0.83 -10.82 14.22
CA ALA A 150 1.60 -11.34 13.09
C ALA A 150 3.04 -11.67 13.50
N LYS A 151 3.68 -10.78 14.28
CA LYS A 151 5.01 -11.03 14.83
C LYS A 151 5.01 -12.24 15.77
N GLU A 152 4.06 -12.34 16.70
CA GLU A 152 3.93 -13.49 17.62
C GLU A 152 3.79 -14.83 16.86
N LEU A 153 2.92 -14.88 15.84
CA LEU A 153 2.72 -16.08 15.02
C LEU A 153 3.98 -16.45 14.24
N ALA A 154 4.68 -15.46 13.67
CA ALA A 154 5.93 -15.68 12.95
C ALA A 154 7.07 -16.16 13.88
N ASP A 155 7.20 -15.57 15.08
CA ASP A 155 8.17 -15.99 16.09
C ASP A 155 7.87 -17.42 16.57
N LYS A 156 6.59 -17.77 16.77
CA LYS A 156 6.16 -19.14 17.07
C LYS A 156 6.55 -20.09 15.94
N ALA A 157 6.18 -19.79 14.69
CA ALA A 157 6.54 -20.59 13.53
C ALA A 157 8.05 -20.81 13.42
N TYR A 158 8.85 -19.76 13.63
CA TYR A 158 10.30 -19.84 13.60
C TYR A 158 10.87 -20.80 14.65
N SER A 159 10.29 -20.84 15.86
CA SER A 159 10.75 -21.74 16.94
C SER A 159 10.42 -23.21 16.70
N MET A 160 9.44 -23.50 15.84
CA MET A 160 9.01 -24.86 15.46
C MET A 160 9.81 -25.45 14.27
N LEU A 161 10.68 -24.65 13.65
CA LEU A 161 11.49 -25.00 12.48
C LEU A 161 12.94 -25.27 12.87
#